data_AF-A0A7J8Y9Z8-F1
#
_entry.id   AF-A0A7J8Y9Z8-F1
#
_cell.length_a   1.000
_cell.length_b   1.000
_cell.length_c   1.000
_cell.angle_alpha   90.00
_cell.angle_beta   90.00
_cell.angle_gamma   90.00
#
_symmetry.space_group_name_H-M   'P 1'
#
loop_
_entity.id
_entity.type
_entity.pdbx_description
1 polymer ?
#
loop_
_entity_poly.entity_id
_entity_poly.type
_entity_poly.pdbx_seq_one_letter_code
_entity_poly.pdbx_strand_id
1 'polypeptide(L)' 'MHLLKLSDEVKRGVEDAGMVGFRFNTVGVSDAISMGTRGMSFSLQSRDLIADSIETVMGAQWYDGNISIPGCDKN' A
#
# COMPACT_ATOMS: atom_id res chain seq x y z
N MET A 1 9.87 5.45 -2.89
CA MET A 1 10.72 6.03 -1.81
C MET A 1 10.11 7.22 -1.07
N HIS A 2 9.03 7.87 -1.55
CA HIS A 2 8.45 9.07 -0.89
C HIS A 2 7.10 8.84 -0.18
N LEU A 3 6.51 7.64 -0.31
CA LEU A 3 5.15 7.35 0.15
C LEU A 3 4.99 7.40 1.67
N LEU A 4 6.06 7.13 2.44
CA LEU A 4 6.00 7.24 3.90
C LEU A 4 5.70 8.66 4.36
N LYS A 5 6.34 9.67 3.72
CA LYS A 5 6.09 11.08 4.00
C LYS A 5 4.66 11.48 3.65
N LEU A 6 4.13 10.97 2.54
CA LEU A 6 2.71 11.19 2.20
C LEU A 6 1.78 10.55 3.22
N SER A 7 2.13 9.35 3.72
CA SER A 7 1.38 8.66 4.77
C SER A 7 1.38 9.42 6.10
N ASP A 8 2.48 10.10 6.46
CA ASP A 8 2.52 11.01 7.61
C ASP A 8 1.50 12.15 7.45
N GLU A 9 1.45 12.79 6.27
CA GLU A 9 0.51 13.89 6.02
C GLU A 9 -0.96 13.42 5.98
N VAL A 10 -1.23 12.24 5.41
CA VAL A 10 -2.58 11.64 5.44
C VAL A 10 -3.01 11.37 6.88
N LYS A 11 -2.14 10.79 7.71
CA LYS A 11 -2.46 10.54 9.12
C LYS A 11 -2.79 11.84 9.86
N ARG A 12 -2.01 12.90 9.65
CA ARG A 12 -2.28 14.23 10.23
C ARG A 12 -3.66 14.74 9.84
N GLY A 13 -4.01 14.67 8.54
CA GLY A 13 -5.33 15.10 8.07
C GLY A 13 -6.50 14.28 8.64
N VAL A 14 -6.31 12.97 8.87
CA VAL A 14 -7.31 12.11 9.52
C VAL A 14 -7.51 12.48 10.99
N GLU A 15 -6.41 12.73 11.71
CA GLU A 15 -6.46 13.18 13.11
C GLU A 15 -7.10 14.57 13.25
N ASP A 16 -6.78 15.51 12.34
CA ASP A 16 -7.39 16.84 12.28
C ASP A 16 -8.90 16.79 11.99
N ALA A 17 -9.37 15.75 11.28
CA ALA A 17 -10.78 15.49 11.03
C ALA A 17 -11.51 14.81 12.21
N GLY A 18 -10.83 14.59 13.35
CA GLY A 18 -11.41 13.98 14.55
C GLY A 18 -11.51 12.46 14.51
N MET A 19 -10.78 11.80 13.61
CA MET A 19 -10.71 10.33 13.50
C MET A 19 -9.35 9.80 14.01
N VAL A 20 -9.23 8.48 14.18
CA VAL A 20 -7.98 7.83 14.58
C VAL A 20 -7.29 7.23 13.35
N GLY A 21 -6.09 7.72 13.01
CA GLY A 21 -5.32 7.23 11.87
C GLY A 21 -4.34 6.10 12.23
N PHE A 22 -4.61 4.88 11.76
CA PHE A 22 -3.69 3.74 11.82
C PHE A 22 -2.98 3.53 10.48
N ARG A 23 -1.65 3.39 10.51
CA ARG A 23 -0.83 3.21 9.30
C ARG A 23 -0.31 1.79 9.23
N PHE A 24 -0.39 1.22 8.04
CA PHE A 24 0.28 -0.03 7.67
C PHE A 24 0.83 0.10 6.25
N ASN A 25 1.70 -0.82 5.85
CA ASN A 25 2.27 -0.89 4.50
C ASN A 25 2.14 -2.31 3.97
N THR A 26 2.09 -2.42 2.64
CA THR A 26 2.17 -3.69 1.91
C THR A 26 3.42 -3.70 1.02
N VAL A 27 3.75 -4.86 0.48
CA VAL A 27 4.90 -5.07 -0.40
C VAL A 27 4.67 -4.47 -1.79
N GLY A 28 5.75 -4.30 -2.55
CA GLY A 28 5.70 -3.88 -3.95
C GLY A 28 7.02 -4.19 -4.64
N VAL A 29 6.98 -4.35 -5.96
CA VAL A 29 8.15 -4.64 -6.79
C VAL A 29 8.29 -3.58 -7.89
N SER A 30 9.52 -3.39 -8.38
CA SER A 30 9.79 -2.43 -9.46
C SER A 30 9.99 -3.16 -10.78
N ASP A 31 9.11 -2.88 -11.74
CA ASP A 31 9.26 -3.41 -13.10
C ASP A 31 10.51 -2.84 -13.76
N ALA A 32 10.77 -1.54 -13.63
CA ALA A 32 11.96 -0.90 -14.19
C ALA A 32 13.28 -1.62 -13.80
N ILE A 33 13.32 -2.24 -12.61
CA ILE A 33 14.46 -3.04 -12.16
C ILE A 33 14.39 -4.49 -12.65
N SER A 34 13.20 -5.10 -12.65
CA SER A 34 13.03 -6.54 -12.91
C SER A 34 12.85 -6.89 -14.39
N MET A 35 12.56 -5.91 -15.25
CA MET A 35 12.44 -6.08 -16.70
C MET A 35 13.66 -6.75 -17.31
N GLY A 36 13.42 -7.75 -18.16
CA GLY A 36 14.46 -8.55 -18.81
C GLY A 36 15.06 -9.67 -17.96
N THR A 37 14.60 -9.86 -16.72
CA THR A 37 15.09 -10.91 -15.81
C THR A 37 13.98 -11.89 -15.40
N ARG A 38 14.34 -12.99 -14.72
CA ARG A 38 13.37 -13.91 -14.10
C ARG A 38 12.54 -13.24 -12.98
N GLY A 39 12.93 -12.07 -12.51
CA GLY A 39 12.15 -11.30 -11.53
C GLY A 39 10.79 -10.85 -12.07
N MET A 40 10.67 -10.61 -13.38
CA MET A 40 9.43 -10.15 -14.00
C MET A 40 8.26 -11.14 -13.84
N SER A 41 8.56 -12.43 -13.62
CA SER A 41 7.56 -13.46 -13.29
C SER A 41 6.76 -13.15 -12.02
N PHE A 42 7.27 -12.29 -11.14
CA PHE A 42 6.65 -11.91 -9.88
C PHE A 42 5.98 -10.52 -9.94
N SER A 43 6.01 -9.83 -11.08
CA SER A 43 5.40 -8.50 -11.18
C SER A 43 3.88 -8.56 -11.17
N LEU A 44 3.24 -9.21 -12.14
CA LEU A 44 1.78 -9.13 -12.29
C LEU A 44 1.00 -9.61 -11.06
N GLN A 45 1.43 -10.73 -10.48
CA GLN A 45 0.80 -11.32 -9.29
C GLN A 45 0.99 -10.48 -8.01
N SER A 46 1.92 -9.51 -7.97
CA SER A 46 2.07 -8.66 -6.80
C SER A 46 0.83 -7.79 -6.58
N ARG A 47 0.06 -7.51 -7.64
CA ARG A 47 -1.24 -6.81 -7.55
C ARG A 47 -2.22 -7.55 -6.65
N ASP A 48 -2.39 -8.85 -6.88
CA ASP A 48 -3.36 -9.66 -6.15
C ASP A 48 -2.90 -9.86 -4.70
N LEU A 49 -1.59 -10.06 -4.49
CA LEU A 49 -1.00 -10.10 -3.15
C LEU A 49 -1.20 -8.80 -2.36
N ILE A 50 -1.13 -7.65 -3.03
CA ILE A 50 -1.39 -6.34 -2.43
C ILE A 50 -2.85 -6.21 -2.02
N ALA A 51 -3.78 -6.65 -2.87
CA ALA A 51 -5.21 -6.67 -2.56
C ALA A 51 -5.49 -7.54 -1.32
N ASP A 52 -4.99 -8.77 -1.30
CA ASP A 52 -5.15 -9.71 -0.19
C ASP A 52 -4.56 -9.15 1.12
N SER A 53 -3.43 -8.44 1.03
CA SER A 53 -2.77 -7.82 2.19
C SER A 53 -3.62 -6.70 2.79
N ILE A 54 -4.21 -5.84 1.95
CA ILE A 54 -5.09 -4.76 2.41
C ILE A 54 -6.37 -5.35 3.01
N GLU A 55 -6.99 -6.32 2.33
CA GLU A 55 -8.20 -7.00 2.80
C GLU A 55 -7.97 -7.67 4.17
N THR A 56 -6.83 -8.35 4.34
CA THR A 56 -6.47 -9.00 5.61
C THR A 56 -6.40 -8.00 6.77
N VAL A 57 -5.75 -6.84 6.57
CA VAL A 57 -5.63 -5.83 7.63
C VAL A 57 -6.98 -5.22 7.96
N MET A 58 -7.73 -4.78 6.93
CA MET A 58 -9.03 -4.13 7.11
C MET A 58 -10.04 -5.07 7.78
N GLY A 59 -10.12 -6.32 7.33
CA GLY A 59 -11.03 -7.33 7.87
C GLY A 59 -10.68 -7.78 9.29
N ALA A 60 -9.39 -7.83 9.65
CA ALA A 60 -8.96 -8.26 10.98
C ALA A 60 -9.01 -7.15 12.03
N GLN A 61 -8.66 -5.92 11.64
CA GLN A 61 -8.53 -4.79 12.56
C GLN A 61 -9.80 -3.94 12.68
N TRP A 62 -10.86 -4.27 11.92
CA TRP A 62 -12.14 -3.57 11.94
C TRP A 62 -12.00 -2.06 11.72
N TYR A 63 -11.13 -1.65 10.80
CA TYR A 63 -11.02 -0.25 10.41
C TYR A 63 -12.24 0.18 9.61
N ASP A 64 -12.78 1.37 9.93
CA ASP A 64 -14.03 1.88 9.33
C ASP A 64 -13.85 2.39 7.90
N GLY A 65 -12.61 2.67 7.48
CA GLY A 65 -12.30 3.22 6.17
C GLY A 65 -10.82 3.08 5.81
N ASN A 66 -10.51 3.20 4.52
CA ASN A 66 -9.16 3.00 3.97
C ASN A 66 -8.76 4.16 3.06
N ILE A 67 -7.53 4.68 3.25
CA ILE A 67 -6.87 5.61 2.34
C ILE A 67 -5.56 4.95 1.89
N SER A 68 -5.56 4.38 0.67
CA SER A 68 -4.36 3.77 0.09
C SER A 68 -3.54 4.78 -0.71
N ILE A 69 -2.21 4.71 -0.58
CA ILE A 69 -1.28 5.59 -1.28
C ILE A 69 -0.38 4.71 -2.18
N PRO A 70 -0.85 4.32 -3.37
CA PRO A 70 -0.07 3.47 -4.27
C PRO A 70 1.11 4.22 -4.89
N GLY A 71 2.13 3.45 -5.24
CA GLY A 71 3.33 3.92 -5.94
C GLY A 71 3.20 3.81 -7.45
N CYS A 72 4.13 3.08 -8.08
CA CYS A 72 4.18 2.96 -9.53
C CYS A 72 4.08 1.49 -9.97
N ASP A 73 3.30 1.27 -11.03
CA ASP A 73 3.02 0.03 -11.77
C ASP A 73 1.85 -0.81 -11.24
N LYS A 74 2.09 -1.74 -10.30
CA LYS A 74 1.12 -2.77 -9.93
C LYS A 74 0.74 -2.74 -8.44
N ASN A 75 0.67 -1.54 -7.90
CA ASN A 75 0.46 -1.24 -6.48
C ASN A 75 -0.89 -0.58 -6.23
#